data_AF-A0A2L2YUG2-F1
#
_entry.id   AF-A0A2L2YUG2-F1
#
_cell.length_a   1.000
_cell.length_b   1.000
_cell.length_c   1.000
_cell.angle_alpha   90.00
_cell.angle_beta   90.00
_cell.angle_gamma   90.00
#
_symmetry.space_group_name_H-M   'P 1'
#
loop_
_entity.id
_entity.type
_entity.pdbx_description
1 polymer ?
#
loop_
_entity_poly.entity_id
_entity_poly.type
_entity_poly.pdbx_seq_one_letter_code
_entity_poly.pdbx_strand_id
1 'polypeptide(L)'
;SPKSSHHVYCNICKCDFSSALGGRNDCLRHREGSHHRTNCATSSSSKSIKDMFSSSMKENQNVIKAETLFVNFVIRHYLPLSVADHRGPYI
;
A
#
# COMPACT_ATOMS: atom_id res chain seq x y z
N SER A 1 9.37 -44.51 -12.27
CA SER A 1 8.31 -43.56 -11.88
C SER A 1 8.93 -42.23 -11.50
N PRO A 2 8.63 -41.11 -12.19
CA PRO A 2 9.15 -39.82 -11.78
C PRO A 2 8.45 -39.43 -10.47
N LYS A 3 9.21 -39.28 -9.39
CA LYS A 3 8.72 -38.72 -8.12
C LYS A 3 8.29 -37.28 -8.44
N SER A 4 7.00 -36.98 -8.32
CA SER A 4 6.52 -35.61 -8.40
C SER A 4 7.19 -34.81 -7.29
N SER A 5 8.17 -33.99 -7.65
CA SER A 5 8.88 -33.13 -6.72
C SER A 5 7.88 -32.09 -6.21
N HIS A 6 7.32 -32.31 -5.02
CA HIS A 6 6.47 -31.31 -4.39
C HIS A 6 7.35 -30.12 -3.98
N HIS A 7 7.37 -29.07 -4.81
CA HIS A 7 8.03 -27.80 -4.54
C HIS A 7 7.01 -26.73 -4.21
N VAL A 8 7.33 -25.90 -3.22
CA VAL A 8 6.49 -24.80 -2.77
C VAL A 8 7.27 -23.51 -2.89
N TYR A 9 6.62 -22.47 -3.41
CA TYR A 9 7.20 -21.14 -3.51
C TYR A 9 6.82 -20.29 -2.29
N CYS A 10 7.80 -19.66 -1.66
CA CYS A 10 7.58 -18.73 -0.57
C CYS A 10 7.61 -17.28 -1.07
N ASN A 11 6.49 -16.57 -0.97
CA ASN A 11 6.38 -15.17 -1.37
C ASN A 11 7.17 -14.19 -0.49
N ILE A 12 7.58 -14.60 0.71
CA ILE A 12 8.34 -13.78 1.65
C ILE A 12 9.84 -13.96 1.42
N CYS A 13 10.29 -15.21 1.26
CA CYS A 13 11.69 -15.54 1.01
C CYS A 13 12.09 -15.43 -0.47
N LYS A 14 11.11 -15.33 -1.38
CA LYS A 14 11.29 -15.32 -2.84
C LYS A 14 12.06 -16.53 -3.37
N CYS A 15 11.91 -17.69 -2.72
CA CYS A 15 12.58 -18.93 -3.10
C CYS A 15 11.60 -20.11 -3.18
N ASP A 16 11.95 -21.09 -3.99
CA ASP A 16 11.35 -22.41 -3.97
C ASP A 16 12.04 -23.32 -2.93
N PHE A 17 11.26 -24.19 -2.29
CA PHE A 17 11.79 -25.23 -1.41
C PHE A 17 11.01 -26.53 -1.59
N SER A 18 11.66 -27.66 -1.35
CA SER A 18 11.02 -28.97 -1.42
C SER A 18 10.18 -29.25 -0.17
N SER A 19 8.96 -29.71 -0.40
CA SER A 19 8.03 -30.25 0.61
C SER A 19 7.76 -31.74 0.40
N ALA A 20 8.61 -32.43 -0.36
CA ALA A 20 8.41 -33.82 -0.77
C ALA A 20 8.49 -34.86 0.36
N LEU A 21 9.05 -34.51 1.53
CA LEU A 21 9.28 -35.45 2.63
C LEU A 21 8.22 -35.37 3.73
N GLY A 22 7.83 -34.16 4.11
CA GLY A 22 6.92 -33.89 5.23
C GLY A 22 5.77 -32.96 4.89
N GLY A 23 5.66 -32.50 3.63
CA GLY A 23 4.57 -31.64 3.16
C GLY A 23 4.42 -30.40 4.03
N ARG A 24 3.36 -30.39 4.85
CA ARG A 24 3.07 -29.30 5.81
C ARG A 24 4.21 -29.08 6.82
N ASN A 25 4.86 -30.15 7.28
CA ASN A 25 5.95 -30.03 8.27
C ASN A 25 7.17 -29.31 7.68
N ASP A 26 7.45 -29.48 6.39
CA ASP A 26 8.50 -28.74 5.70
C ASP A 26 8.16 -27.26 5.57
N CYS A 27 6.88 -26.93 5.32
CA CYS A 27 6.42 -25.53 5.32
C CYS A 27 6.55 -24.87 6.70
N LEU A 28 6.25 -25.60 7.78
CA LEU A 28 6.42 -25.11 9.15
C LEU A 28 7.90 -24.87 9.46
N ARG A 29 8.76 -25.84 9.17
CA ARG A 29 10.21 -25.73 9.34
C ARG A 29 10.80 -24.57 8.53
N HIS A 30 10.32 -24.35 7.30
CA HIS A 30 10.69 -23.19 6.50
C HIS A 30 10.28 -21.88 7.19
N ARG A 31 9.04 -21.78 7.69
CA ARG A 31 8.50 -20.60 8.37
C ARG A 31 9.25 -20.26 9.66
N GLU A 32 9.64 -21.28 10.43
CA GLU A 32 10.38 -21.11 11.68
C GLU A 32 11.87 -20.80 11.47
N GLY A 33 12.38 -21.06 10.25
CA GLY A 33 13.76 -20.77 9.87
C GLY A 33 14.13 -19.30 10.00
N SER A 34 15.39 -19.04 10.40
CA SER A 34 15.93 -17.68 10.59
C SER A 34 15.75 -16.80 9.36
N HIS A 35 16.01 -17.33 8.15
CA HIS A 35 15.84 -16.60 6.90
C HIS A 35 14.41 -16.06 6.70
N HIS A 36 13.40 -16.89 6.94
CA HIS A 36 12.00 -16.48 6.83
C HIS A 36 11.63 -15.42 7.87
N ARG A 37 12.08 -15.60 9.13
CA ARG A 37 11.82 -14.64 10.21
C ARG A 37 12.44 -13.27 9.93
N THR A 38 13.68 -13.23 9.47
CA THR A 38 14.37 -11.99 9.09
C THR A 38 13.69 -11.29 7.91
N ASN A 39 13.28 -12.05 6.89
CA ASN A 39 12.57 -11.49 5.74
C ASN A 39 11.16 -11.01 6.09
N CYS A 40 10.46 -11.67 7.00
CA CYS A 40 9.20 -11.17 7.57
C CYS A 40 9.41 -9.83 8.29
N ALA A 41 10.40 -9.75 9.18
CA ALA A 41 10.67 -8.55 9.97
C ALA A 41 11.03 -7.34 9.08
N THR A 42 11.87 -7.56 8.07
CA THR A 42 12.24 -6.53 7.09
C THR A 42 11.04 -6.10 6.23
N SER A 43 10.24 -7.05 5.76
CA SER A 43 9.03 -6.76 4.96
C SER A 43 7.96 -5.99 5.75
N SER A 44 7.83 -6.23 7.05
CA SER A 44 6.90 -5.48 7.91
C SER A 44 7.36 -4.05 8.22
N SER A 45 8.68 -3.80 8.17
CA SER A 45 9.26 -2.48 8.47
C SER A 45 9.28 -1.58 7.24
N SER A 46 9.36 -2.16 6.04
CA SER A 46 9.30 -1.40 4.79
C SER A 46 7.86 -0.96 4.48
N LYS A 47 7.60 0.35 4.53
CA LYS A 47 6.36 0.92 3.97
C LYS A 47 6.32 0.63 2.48
N SER A 48 5.18 0.20 1.96
CA SER A 48 5.03 0.01 0.52
C SER A 48 5.22 1.35 -0.19
N ILE A 49 5.84 1.33 -1.37
CA ILE A 49 5.94 2.51 -2.25
C ILE A 49 4.53 3.10 -2.48
N LYS A 50 3.50 2.24 -2.58
CA LYS A 50 2.10 2.67 -2.68
C LYS A 50 1.65 3.49 -1.48
N ASP A 51 2.06 3.14 -0.26
CA ASP A 51 1.69 3.86 0.96
C ASP A 51 2.37 5.24 1.00
N MET A 52 3.61 5.34 0.51
CA MET A 52 4.33 6.62 0.42
C MET A 52 3.66 7.59 -0.56
N PHE A 53 3.28 7.11 -1.75
CA PHE A 53 2.58 7.96 -2.73
C PHE A 53 1.13 8.28 -2.30
N SER A 54 0.46 7.38 -1.58
CA SER A 54 -0.92 7.58 -1.11
C SER A 54 -1.04 8.74 -0.13
N SER A 55 -0.03 8.98 0.72
CA SER A 55 -0.08 10.07 1.70
C SER A 55 -0.10 11.44 1.05
N SER A 56 0.78 11.69 0.06
CA SER A 56 0.82 12.98 -0.64
C SER A 56 -0.40 13.20 -1.55
N MET A 57 -0.88 12.15 -2.21
CA MET A 57 -2.06 12.27 -3.08
C MET A 57 -3.35 12.54 -2.28
N LYS A 58 -3.50 11.98 -1.08
CA LYS A 58 -4.68 12.20 -0.23
C LYS A 58 -4.81 13.66 0.21
N GLU A 59 -3.70 14.30 0.57
CA GLU A 59 -3.70 15.70 0.98
C GLU A 59 -4.11 16.62 -0.18
N ASN A 60 -3.45 16.45 -1.34
CA ASN A 60 -3.78 17.22 -2.54
C ASN A 60 -5.23 17.03 -2.99
N GLN A 61 -5.76 15.80 -2.93
CA GLN A 61 -7.13 15.51 -3.31
C GLN A 61 -8.16 16.21 -2.40
N ASN A 62 -7.85 16.36 -1.10
CA ASN A 62 -8.72 17.05 -0.15
C ASN A 62 -8.77 18.56 -0.43
N VAL A 63 -7.63 19.19 -0.74
CA VAL A 63 -7.55 20.60 -1.11
C VAL A 63 -8.35 20.86 -2.39
N ILE A 64 -8.08 20.09 -3.46
CA ILE A 64 -8.80 20.20 -4.74
C ILE A 64 -10.30 20.03 -4.55
N LYS A 65 -10.72 19.08 -3.70
CA LYS A 65 -12.15 18.86 -3.40
C LYS A 65 -12.75 20.06 -2.68
N ALA A 66 -12.06 20.65 -1.70
CA ALA A 66 -12.53 21.82 -0.97
C ALA A 66 -12.70 23.03 -1.91
N GLU A 67 -11.71 23.29 -2.76
CA GLU A 67 -11.77 24.36 -3.76
C GLU A 67 -12.92 24.15 -4.76
N THR A 68 -13.07 22.93 -5.27
CA THR A 68 -14.16 22.58 -6.21
C THR A 68 -15.53 22.81 -5.59
N LEU A 69 -15.72 22.41 -4.32
CA LEU A 69 -16.98 22.61 -3.61
C LEU A 69 -17.25 24.10 -3.36
N PHE A 70 -16.21 24.87 -3.03
CA PHE A 70 -16.33 26.31 -2.83
C PHE A 70 -16.72 27.04 -4.12
N VAL A 71 -16.07 26.73 -5.24
CA VAL A 71 -16.43 27.29 -6.55
C VAL A 71 -17.86 26.92 -6.95
N ASN A 72 -18.26 25.66 -6.77
CA ASN A 72 -19.63 25.23 -7.03
C ASN A 72 -20.67 25.98 -6.16
N PHE A 73 -20.32 26.31 -4.91
CA PHE A 73 -21.16 27.15 -4.05
C PHE A 73 -21.29 28.59 -4.60
N VAL A 74 -20.18 29.21 -4.98
CA VAL A 74 -20.17 30.58 -5.54
C VAL A 74 -21.03 30.67 -6.80
N ILE A 75 -20.90 29.69 -7.71
CA ILE A 75 -21.72 29.60 -8.94
C ILE A 75 -23.20 29.42 -8.61
N ARG A 76 -23.55 28.50 -7.71
CA ARG A 76 -24.96 28.18 -7.37
C ARG A 76 -25.70 29.34 -6.73
N HIS A 77 -25.01 30.14 -5.93
CA HIS A 77 -25.61 31.26 -5.20
C HIS A 77 -25.50 32.60 -5.95
N TYR A 78 -25.05 32.59 -7.21
CA TYR A 78 -24.78 33.80 -8.02
C TYR A 78 -23.93 34.83 -7.27
N LEU A 79 -23.01 34.35 -6.43
CA LEU A 79 -22.10 35.22 -5.71
C LEU A 79 -21.08 35.77 -6.72
N PRO A 80 -20.82 37.08 -6.72
CA PRO A 80 -19.77 37.62 -7.56
C PRO A 80 -18.43 36.99 -7.15
N LEU A 81 -17.62 36.60 -8.15
CA LEU A 81 -16.33 35.93 -7.92
C LEU A 81 -15.37 36.77 -7.06
N SER A 82 -15.60 38.07 -6.95
CA SER A 82 -14.90 38.97 -6.02
C SER A 82 -15.09 38.61 -4.53
N VAL A 83 -16.09 37.81 -4.16
CA VAL A 83 -16.23 37.26 -2.80
C VAL A 83 -15.18 36.18 -2.53
N ALA A 84 -14.71 35.48 -3.56
CA ALA A 84 -13.60 34.54 -3.43
C ALA A 84 -12.27 35.28 -3.16
N ASP A 85 -12.09 36.47 -3.75
CA ASP A 85 -10.91 37.32 -3.56
C ASP A 85 -10.81 37.89 -2.13
N HIS A 86 -11.96 38.10 -1.47
CA HIS A 86 -12.01 38.58 -0.07
C HIS A 86 -11.72 37.49 0.97
N ARG A 87 -11.70 36.21 0.56
CA ARG A 87 -11.15 35.12 1.37
C ARG A 87 -9.65 35.06 1.07
N GLY A 88 -8.91 35.96 1.72
CA GLY A 88 -7.46 36.13 1.56
C GLY A 88 -6.65 34.82 1.60
N PRO A 89 -5.37 34.87 1.19
CA PRO A 89 -4.62 33.69 0.79
C PRO A 89 -4.55 32.69 1.94
N TYR A 90 -5.06 31.49 1.68
CA TYR A 90 -4.86 30.32 2.52
C TYR A 90 -3.38 29.91 2.40
N ILE A 91 -2.50 30.56 3.16
CA ILE A 91 -1.14 30.10 3.49
C ILE A 91 -1.12 29.72 4.96
#